data_AF-A0A956IJN2-F1
#
_entry.id   AF-A0A956IJN2-F1
#
_cell.length_a   1.000
_cell.length_b   1.000
_cell.length_c   1.000
_cell.angle_alpha   90.00
_cell.angle_beta   90.00
_cell.angle_gamma   90.00
#
_symmetry.space_group_name_H-M   'P 1'
#
loop_
_entity.id
_entity.type
_entity.pdbx_description
1 polymer ?
#
loop_
_entity_poly.entity_id
_entity_poly.type
_entity_poly.pdbx_seq_one_letter_code
_entity_poly.pdbx_strand_id
1 'polypeptide(L)'
;MTFDQFELAIIELAGRGVTLTVANVAAHLHVTPTKAEEWLDEMAKTGRLDLELDETVGLIYYRVRGLTPPPTDLALRPRVPVAPRLTKPKNATVAAVLGLLLPGAGLLYAAPVTAALVVGLITLAAVKMLSALPVVGALLSSVGLGICALGSAYLGTLYARQYNRHGRRTHLEPATRRALLAQAASTVTWRP
;
A
#
# COMPACT_ATOMS: atom_id res chain seq x y z
N MET A 1 -23.69 -0.15 30.85
CA MET A 1 -24.34 0.70 29.85
C MET A 1 -25.55 -0.05 29.31
N THR A 2 -26.73 0.55 29.40
CA THR A 2 -27.97 0.01 28.81
C THR A 2 -28.07 0.42 27.34
N PHE A 3 -29.00 -0.19 26.59
CA PHE A 3 -29.22 0.17 25.19
C PHE A 3 -29.70 1.61 25.02
N ASP A 4 -30.61 2.09 25.88
CA ASP A 4 -31.09 3.48 25.84
C ASP A 4 -29.97 4.51 26.10
N GLN A 5 -29.06 4.19 27.03
CA GLN A 5 -27.87 5.02 27.28
C GLN A 5 -26.95 5.03 26.06
N PHE A 6 -26.88 3.91 25.32
CA PHE A 6 -26.10 3.80 24.10
C PHE A 6 -26.70 4.61 22.96
N GLU A 7 -28.02 4.52 22.74
CA GLU A 7 -28.71 5.32 21.73
C GLU A 7 -28.47 6.83 21.95
N LEU A 8 -28.63 7.31 23.20
CA LEU A 8 -28.37 8.71 23.52
C LEU A 8 -26.91 9.11 23.27
N ALA A 9 -25.95 8.26 23.63
CA ALA A 9 -24.53 8.53 23.43
C ALA A 9 -24.13 8.54 21.95
N ILE A 10 -24.76 7.70 21.12
CA ILE A 10 -24.58 7.70 19.66
C ILE A 10 -25.10 9.00 19.04
N ILE A 11 -26.29 9.44 19.46
CA ILE A 11 -26.87 10.72 19.02
C ILE A 11 -25.95 11.89 19.39
N GLU A 12 -25.39 11.89 20.61
CA GLU A 12 -24.44 12.91 21.07
C GLU A 12 -23.13 12.88 20.27
N LEU A 13 -22.59 11.68 19.99
CA LEU A 13 -21.40 11.52 19.13
C LEU A 13 -21.64 12.05 17.71
N ALA A 14 -22.80 11.73 17.14
CA ALA A 14 -23.20 12.23 15.83
C ALA A 14 -23.36 13.76 15.83
N GLY A 15 -23.95 14.33 16.87
CA GLY A 15 -24.08 15.79 17.04
C GLY A 15 -22.73 16.52 17.13
N ARG A 16 -21.69 15.85 17.62
CA ARG A 16 -20.30 16.33 17.61
C ARG A 16 -19.60 16.19 16.25
N GLY A 17 -20.26 15.62 15.25
CA GLY A 17 -19.70 15.36 13.92
C GLY A 17 -18.74 14.17 13.87
N VAL A 18 -18.77 13.28 14.88
CA VAL A 18 -17.97 12.06 14.87
C VAL A 18 -18.58 11.06 13.88
N THR A 19 -17.76 10.48 12.99
CA THR A 19 -18.23 9.43 12.09
C THR A 19 -18.54 8.16 12.89
N LEU A 20 -19.77 7.67 12.78
CA LEU A 20 -20.20 6.48 13.50
C LEU A 20 -19.76 5.22 12.76
N THR A 21 -18.57 4.74 13.11
CA THR A 21 -18.07 3.41 12.76
C THR A 21 -17.98 2.57 14.03
N VAL A 22 -18.03 1.24 13.90
CA VAL A 22 -17.89 0.33 15.05
C VAL A 22 -16.63 0.66 15.88
N ALA A 23 -15.51 0.92 15.20
CA ALA A 23 -14.25 1.27 15.84
C ALA A 23 -14.31 2.60 16.60
N ASN A 24 -14.87 3.65 16.00
CA ASN A 24 -14.99 4.96 16.66
C ASN A 24 -15.93 4.89 17.86
N VAL A 25 -17.06 4.20 17.72
CA VAL A 25 -18.03 4.03 18.80
C VAL A 25 -17.43 3.24 19.96
N ALA A 26 -16.77 2.11 19.67
CA ALA A 26 -16.08 1.32 20.68
C ALA A 26 -15.01 2.13 21.43
N ALA A 27 -14.25 2.95 20.71
CA ALA A 27 -13.21 3.81 21.30
C ALA A 27 -13.79 4.91 22.20
N HIS A 28 -14.87 5.59 21.79
CA HIS A 28 -15.44 6.72 22.53
C HIS A 28 -16.29 6.29 23.73
N LEU A 29 -17.02 5.17 23.60
CA LEU A 29 -17.93 4.69 24.64
C LEU A 29 -17.31 3.61 25.54
N HIS A 30 -16.06 3.22 25.26
CA HIS A 30 -15.33 2.16 25.97
C HIS A 30 -16.12 0.84 26.03
N VAL A 31 -16.84 0.52 24.95
CA VAL A 31 -17.57 -0.74 24.78
C VAL A 31 -16.78 -1.67 23.87
N THR A 32 -16.97 -2.98 24.01
CA THR A 32 -16.31 -3.94 23.11
C THR A 32 -16.82 -3.77 21.68
N PRO A 33 -15.96 -3.95 20.66
CA PRO A 33 -16.36 -3.76 19.25
C PRO A 33 -17.56 -4.62 18.85
N THR A 34 -17.59 -5.89 19.26
CA THR A 34 -18.70 -6.82 18.98
C THR A 34 -20.03 -6.31 19.54
N LYS A 35 -20.01 -5.71 20.73
CA LYS A 35 -21.21 -5.18 21.37
C LYS A 35 -21.65 -3.86 20.76
N ALA A 36 -20.69 -3.01 20.35
CA ALA A 36 -20.99 -1.80 19.59
C ALA A 36 -21.65 -2.13 18.25
N GLU A 37 -21.14 -3.13 17.53
CA GLU A 37 -21.71 -3.62 16.27
C GLU A 37 -23.14 -4.13 16.47
N GLU A 38 -23.35 -5.03 17.44
CA GLU A 38 -24.67 -5.56 17.78
C GLU A 38 -25.69 -4.44 18.05
N TRP A 39 -25.32 -3.45 18.87
CA TRP A 39 -26.22 -2.34 19.20
C TRP A 39 -26.41 -1.36 18.05
N LEU A 40 -25.39 -1.09 17.22
CA LEU A 40 -25.53 -0.27 16.02
C LEU A 40 -26.45 -0.93 14.99
N ASP A 41 -26.32 -2.24 14.80
CA ASP A 41 -27.18 -3.01 13.91
C ASP A 41 -28.62 -3.04 14.41
N GLU A 42 -28.84 -3.14 15.72
CA GLU A 42 -30.18 -3.06 16.31
C GLU A 42 -30.80 -1.66 16.11
N MET A 43 -30.02 -0.59 16.25
CA MET A 43 -30.46 0.76 15.93
C MET A 43 -30.74 0.95 14.42
N ALA A 44 -30.00 0.28 13.55
CA ALA A 44 -30.26 0.29 12.12
C ALA A 44 -31.55 -0.46 11.76
N LYS A 45 -31.78 -1.65 12.34
CA LYS A 45 -33.02 -2.44 12.15
C LYS A 45 -34.27 -1.69 12.62
N THR A 46 -34.17 -0.96 13.73
CA THR A 46 -35.27 -0.12 14.25
C THR A 46 -35.47 1.17 13.46
N GLY A 47 -34.63 1.44 12.45
CA GLY A 47 -34.73 2.60 11.57
C GLY A 47 -34.27 3.92 12.21
N ARG A 48 -33.49 3.85 13.30
CA ARG A 48 -32.85 5.03 13.92
C ARG A 48 -31.58 5.45 13.18
N LEU A 49 -30.86 4.47 12.63
CA LEU A 49 -29.65 4.69 11.85
C LEU A 49 -29.86 4.22 10.40
N ASP A 50 -29.28 4.96 9.44
CA ASP A 50 -29.09 4.51 8.07
C ASP A 50 -27.68 3.92 7.93
N LEU A 51 -27.56 2.79 7.23
CA LEU A 51 -26.30 2.12 6.97
C LEU A 51 -25.81 2.47 5.57
N GLU A 52 -24.59 3.00 5.47
CA GLU A 52 -23.91 3.34 4.21
C GLU A 52 -22.59 2.58 4.10
N LEU A 53 -22.35 1.92 2.94
CA LEU A 53 -21.10 1.24 2.63
C LEU A 53 -20.27 2.10 1.67
N ASP A 54 -19.08 2.52 2.08
CA ASP A 54 -18.12 3.11 1.15
C ASP A 54 -17.33 1.99 0.48
N GLU A 55 -17.69 1.67 -0.77
CA GLU A 55 -17.04 0.65 -1.58
C GLU A 55 -15.56 0.94 -1.84
N THR A 56 -15.13 2.20 -1.76
CA THR A 56 -13.74 2.58 -2.03
C THR A 56 -12.82 2.13 -0.90
N VAL A 57 -13.29 2.22 0.33
CA VAL A 57 -12.52 1.92 1.54
C VAL A 57 -12.92 0.57 2.14
N GLY A 58 -14.10 0.05 1.79
CA GLY A 58 -14.68 -1.15 2.38
C GLY A 58 -15.11 -0.93 3.83
N LEU A 59 -15.53 0.28 4.19
CA LEU A 59 -15.96 0.63 5.54
C LEU A 59 -17.47 0.91 5.57
N ILE A 60 -18.12 0.37 6.60
CA ILE A 60 -19.52 0.61 6.90
C ILE A 60 -19.60 1.81 7.84
N TYR A 61 -20.45 2.78 7.50
CA TYR A 61 -20.77 3.95 8.31
C TYR A 61 -22.25 3.91 8.68
N TYR A 62 -22.53 4.30 9.91
CA TYR A 62 -23.90 4.49 10.39
C TYR A 62 -24.20 6.00 10.43
N ARG A 63 -25.40 6.41 10.01
CA ARG A 63 -25.85 7.81 10.06
C ARG A 63 -27.12 7.92 10.87
N VAL A 64 -27.16 8.88 11.81
CA VAL A 64 -28.37 9.14 12.58
C VAL A 64 -29.39 9.86 11.72
N ARG A 65 -30.57 9.27 11.56
CA ARG A 65 -31.67 9.90 10.82
C ARG A 65 -32.07 11.22 11.46
N GLY A 66 -32.24 12.25 10.62
CA GLY A 66 -32.68 13.57 11.06
C GLY A 66 -31.58 14.46 11.67
N LEU A 67 -30.38 13.92 11.93
CA LEU A 67 -29.20 14.73 12.29
C LEU A 67 -28.27 14.98 11.11
N THR A 68 -28.50 14.33 9.97
CA THR A 68 -27.77 14.65 8.74
C THR A 68 -28.09 16.09 8.38
N PRO A 69 -27.13 17.05 8.47
CA PRO A 69 -27.36 18.35 7.87
C PRO A 69 -27.75 18.10 6.41
N PRO A 70 -28.73 18.83 5.84
CA PRO A 70 -29.03 18.75 4.42
C PRO A 70 -27.70 18.78 3.70
N PRO A 71 -27.43 17.95 2.67
CA PRO A 71 -26.12 17.81 2.04
C PRO A 71 -25.63 19.20 1.65
N THR A 72 -24.95 19.83 2.61
CA THR A 72 -24.53 21.22 2.55
C THR A 72 -23.23 21.04 1.88
N ASP A 73 -23.38 21.00 0.57
CA ASP A 73 -22.39 21.08 -0.45
C ASP A 73 -20.97 20.97 0.11
N LEU A 74 -20.36 19.84 -0.21
CA LEU A 74 -18.92 19.64 -0.31
C LEU A 74 -18.22 20.70 -1.20
N ALA A 75 -18.89 21.81 -1.55
CA ALA A 75 -18.41 22.96 -2.30
C ALA A 75 -17.55 23.95 -1.50
N LEU A 76 -17.54 23.92 -0.16
CA LEU A 76 -16.75 24.89 0.64
C LEU A 76 -15.70 24.29 1.58
N ARG A 77 -15.59 22.96 1.70
CA ARG A 77 -14.28 22.42 2.11
C ARG A 77 -13.35 22.70 0.94
N PRO A 78 -12.18 23.35 1.15
CA PRO A 78 -11.15 23.34 0.12
C PRO A 78 -10.99 21.87 -0.24
N ARG A 79 -11.39 21.49 -1.46
CA ARG A 79 -10.92 20.24 -2.04
C ARG A 79 -9.42 20.39 -1.96
N VAL A 80 -8.79 19.79 -0.95
CA VAL A 80 -7.39 19.42 -1.06
C VAL A 80 -7.39 18.70 -2.40
N PRO A 81 -6.71 19.22 -3.43
CA PRO A 81 -6.73 18.60 -4.73
C PRO A 81 -6.32 17.17 -4.47
N VAL A 82 -7.29 16.25 -4.52
CA VAL A 82 -7.02 14.83 -4.45
C VAL A 82 -6.26 14.63 -5.73
N ALA A 83 -4.93 14.67 -5.62
CA ALA A 83 -4.04 14.56 -6.77
C ALA A 83 -4.60 13.40 -7.59
N PRO A 84 -4.92 13.63 -8.87
CA PRO A 84 -5.63 12.64 -9.66
C PRO A 84 -4.91 11.32 -9.47
N ARG A 85 -5.64 10.29 -8.98
CA ARG A 85 -5.12 8.93 -8.83
C ARG A 85 -4.91 8.37 -10.24
N LEU A 86 -3.93 8.92 -10.93
CA LEU A 86 -3.65 8.76 -12.34
C LEU A 86 -2.58 7.70 -12.50
N THR A 87 -2.78 6.53 -11.92
CA THR A 87 -2.05 5.36 -12.36
C THR A 87 -2.99 4.18 -12.38
N LYS A 88 -3.45 3.85 -13.59
CA LYS A 88 -3.99 2.54 -13.97
C LYS A 88 -3.22 1.46 -13.19
N PRO A 89 -3.91 0.56 -12.48
CA PRO A 89 -3.24 -0.47 -11.69
C PRO A 89 -2.28 -1.23 -12.59
N LYS A 90 -1.01 -1.30 -12.19
CA LYS A 90 0.00 -2.05 -12.93
C LYS A 90 -0.21 -3.53 -12.65
N ASN A 91 -0.34 -4.32 -13.72
CA ASN A 91 -0.54 -5.76 -13.61
C ASN A 91 0.75 -6.44 -13.16
N ALA A 92 0.77 -7.00 -11.94
CA ALA A 92 1.92 -7.71 -11.38
C ALA A 92 2.36 -8.91 -12.23
N THR A 93 1.40 -9.57 -12.89
CA THR A 93 1.65 -10.68 -13.82
C THR A 93 2.52 -10.27 -14.99
N VAL A 94 2.30 -9.06 -15.53
CA VAL A 94 3.13 -8.53 -16.63
C VAL A 94 4.56 -8.29 -16.16
N ALA A 95 4.74 -7.75 -14.95
CA ALA A 95 6.08 -7.54 -14.38
C ALA A 95 6.83 -8.86 -14.17
N ALA A 96 6.15 -9.91 -13.70
CA ALA A 96 6.73 -11.24 -13.49
C ALA A 96 7.14 -11.91 -14.80
N VAL A 97 6.25 -11.92 -15.80
CA VAL A 97 6.54 -12.49 -17.13
C VAL A 97 7.71 -11.77 -17.79
N LEU A 98 7.74 -10.44 -17.71
CA LEU A 98 8.83 -9.64 -18.28
C LEU A 98 10.17 -9.89 -17.58
N GLY A 99 10.15 -10.09 -16.25
CA GLY A 99 11.35 -10.43 -15.47
C GLY A 99 11.89 -11.83 -15.75
N LEU A 100 11.02 -12.78 -16.12
CA LEU A 100 11.40 -14.13 -16.49
C LEU A 100 12.01 -14.20 -17.90
N LEU A 101 11.43 -13.47 -18.85
CA LEU A 101 11.87 -13.47 -20.27
C LEU A 101 13.18 -12.72 -20.49
N LEU A 102 13.36 -11.61 -19.77
CA LEU A 102 14.52 -10.72 -19.91
C LEU A 102 15.00 -10.35 -18.51
N PRO A 103 16.11 -10.94 -18.03
CA PRO A 103 16.68 -10.60 -16.73
C PRO A 103 16.86 -9.09 -16.59
N GLY A 104 16.19 -8.49 -15.60
CA GLY A 104 16.19 -7.04 -15.35
C GLY A 104 15.05 -6.23 -16.02
N ALA A 105 14.37 -6.73 -17.05
CA ALA A 105 13.28 -5.99 -17.72
C ALA A 105 12.03 -5.86 -16.83
N GLY A 106 11.72 -6.88 -16.02
CA GLY A 106 10.64 -6.82 -15.04
C GLY A 106 10.79 -5.68 -14.02
N LEU A 107 12.03 -5.33 -13.67
CA LEU A 107 12.35 -4.20 -12.79
C LEU A 107 12.10 -2.86 -13.50
N LEU A 108 12.40 -2.72 -14.80
CA LEU A 108 12.12 -1.48 -15.55
C LEU A 108 10.62 -1.14 -15.61
N TYR A 109 9.74 -2.14 -15.63
CA TYR A 109 8.29 -1.93 -15.66
C TYR A 109 7.73 -1.45 -14.30
N ALA A 110 8.29 -1.96 -13.20
CA ALA A 110 7.76 -1.76 -11.85
C ALA A 110 8.48 -0.66 -11.05
N ALA A 111 9.81 -0.56 -11.18
CA ALA A 111 10.69 0.23 -10.33
C ALA A 111 11.04 1.62 -10.92
N PRO A 112 11.53 2.58 -10.11
CA PRO A 112 12.12 3.82 -10.61
C PRO A 112 13.31 3.51 -11.53
N VAL A 113 13.41 4.26 -12.63
CA VAL A 113 14.39 4.06 -13.71
C VAL A 113 15.81 3.93 -13.16
N THR A 114 16.16 4.71 -12.12
CA THR A 114 17.47 4.66 -11.47
C THR A 114 17.80 3.30 -10.86
N ALA A 115 16.86 2.67 -10.14
CA ALA A 115 17.09 1.37 -9.52
C ALA A 115 17.25 0.28 -10.59
N ALA A 116 16.42 0.33 -11.64
CA ALA A 116 16.51 -0.61 -12.74
C ALA A 116 17.85 -0.51 -13.49
N LEU A 117 18.37 0.71 -13.69
CA LEU A 117 19.64 0.96 -14.35
C LEU A 117 20.83 0.42 -13.54
N VAL A 118 20.85 0.67 -12.22
CA VAL A 118 21.91 0.17 -11.32
C VAL A 118 21.94 -1.36 -11.29
N VAL A 119 20.79 -2.00 -11.10
CA VAL A 119 20.70 -3.47 -11.08
C VAL A 119 21.07 -4.06 -12.44
N GLY A 120 20.64 -3.43 -13.54
CA GLY A 120 21.02 -3.83 -14.89
C GLY A 120 22.54 -3.82 -15.10
N LEU A 121 23.21 -2.73 -14.71
CA LEU A 121 24.67 -2.60 -14.84
C LEU A 121 25.43 -3.65 -14.01
N ILE A 122 25.00 -3.90 -12.78
CA ILE A 122 25.61 -4.92 -11.91
C ILE A 122 25.48 -6.31 -12.54
N THR A 123 24.29 -6.65 -13.02
CA THR A 123 24.04 -7.95 -13.67
C THR A 123 24.92 -8.13 -14.92
N LEU A 124 25.05 -7.08 -15.74
CA LEU A 124 25.84 -7.11 -16.96
C LEU A 124 27.34 -7.25 -16.67
N ALA A 125 27.84 -6.55 -15.64
CA ALA A 125 29.21 -6.68 -15.17
C ALA A 125 29.51 -8.08 -14.63
N ALA A 126 28.58 -8.65 -13.86
CA ALA A 126 28.70 -10.02 -13.33
C ALA A 126 28.73 -11.07 -14.45
N VAL A 127 27.83 -10.97 -15.44
CA VAL A 127 27.82 -11.86 -16.61
C VAL A 127 29.14 -11.74 -17.39
N LYS A 128 29.63 -10.51 -17.60
CA LYS A 128 30.90 -10.27 -18.30
C LYS A 128 32.09 -10.87 -17.54
N MET A 129 32.19 -10.68 -16.23
CA MET A 129 33.24 -11.29 -15.41
C MET A 129 33.18 -12.83 -15.48
N LEU A 130 31.98 -13.41 -15.40
CA LEU A 130 31.81 -14.86 -15.38
C LEU A 130 32.12 -15.51 -16.73
N SER A 131 31.88 -14.79 -17.83
CA SER A 131 32.20 -15.24 -19.20
C SER A 131 33.70 -15.37 -19.50
N ALA A 132 34.57 -14.81 -18.64
CA ALA A 132 36.02 -14.92 -18.80
C ALA A 132 36.57 -16.33 -18.50
N LEU A 133 35.76 -17.24 -17.95
CA LEU A 133 36.13 -18.63 -17.64
C LEU A 133 35.52 -19.58 -18.69
N PRO A 134 36.29 -20.10 -19.67
CA PRO A 134 35.72 -20.70 -20.89
C PRO A 134 34.96 -22.02 -20.68
N VAL A 135 35.27 -22.82 -19.66
CA VAL A 135 34.63 -24.14 -19.43
C VAL A 135 33.71 -24.12 -18.22
N VAL A 136 34.15 -23.50 -17.13
CA VAL A 136 33.38 -23.35 -15.90
C VAL A 136 32.27 -22.29 -16.06
N GLY A 137 32.52 -21.26 -16.88
CA GLY A 137 31.59 -20.16 -17.11
C GLY A 137 30.33 -20.59 -17.86
N ALA A 138 30.39 -21.55 -18.78
CA ALA A 138 29.20 -22.02 -19.50
C ALA A 138 28.18 -22.69 -18.55
N LEU A 139 28.66 -23.57 -17.66
CA LEU A 139 27.78 -24.30 -16.73
C LEU A 139 27.29 -23.42 -15.57
N LEU A 140 28.15 -22.53 -15.04
CA LEU A 140 27.74 -21.57 -14.02
C LEU A 140 26.87 -20.45 -14.57
N SER A 141 27.01 -20.09 -15.86
CA SER A 141 26.17 -19.06 -16.47
C SER A 141 24.72 -19.50 -16.58
N SER A 142 24.43 -20.76 -16.90
CA SER A 142 23.04 -21.23 -17.02
C SER A 142 22.33 -21.27 -15.66
N VAL A 143 22.98 -21.80 -14.64
CA VAL A 143 22.45 -21.83 -13.26
C VAL A 143 22.37 -20.41 -12.69
N GLY A 144 23.41 -19.60 -12.88
CA GLY A 144 23.46 -18.21 -12.43
C GLY A 144 22.38 -17.35 -13.06
N LEU A 145 22.12 -17.51 -14.36
CA LEU A 145 21.02 -16.83 -15.06
C LEU A 145 19.66 -17.27 -14.53
N GLY A 146 19.47 -18.56 -14.26
CA GLY A 146 18.25 -19.08 -13.65
C GLY A 146 17.96 -18.46 -12.29
N ILE A 147 18.96 -18.42 -11.41
CA ILE A 147 18.85 -17.78 -10.08
C ILE A 147 18.58 -16.27 -10.21
N CYS A 148 19.28 -15.59 -11.13
CA CYS A 148 19.06 -14.16 -11.38
C CYS A 148 17.66 -13.86 -11.93
N ALA A 149 17.13 -14.70 -12.82
CA ALA A 149 15.79 -14.57 -13.37
C ALA A 149 14.71 -14.76 -12.28
N LEU A 150 14.86 -15.79 -11.44
CA LEU A 150 13.96 -16.01 -10.30
C LEU A 150 14.01 -14.86 -9.30
N GLY A 151 15.21 -14.37 -8.97
CA GLY A 151 15.40 -13.21 -8.10
C GLY A 151 14.75 -11.95 -8.67
N SER A 152 14.92 -11.71 -9.98
CA SER A 152 14.31 -10.56 -10.69
C SER A 152 12.79 -10.63 -10.70
N ALA A 153 12.21 -11.81 -10.96
CA ALA A 153 10.77 -12.02 -10.95
C ALA A 153 10.18 -11.84 -9.54
N TYR A 154 10.85 -12.36 -8.52
CA TYR A 154 10.44 -12.21 -7.11
C TYR A 154 10.47 -10.74 -6.68
N LEU A 155 11.58 -10.04 -6.92
CA LEU A 155 11.73 -8.61 -6.60
C LEU A 155 10.73 -7.74 -7.36
N GLY A 156 10.50 -8.01 -8.65
CA GLY A 156 9.50 -7.31 -9.46
C GLY A 156 8.08 -7.46 -8.90
N THR A 157 7.73 -8.66 -8.43
CA THR A 157 6.42 -8.95 -7.82
C THR A 157 6.25 -8.22 -6.49
N LEU A 158 7.25 -8.27 -5.61
CA LEU A 158 7.21 -7.56 -4.33
C LEU A 158 7.06 -6.05 -4.53
N TYR A 159 7.83 -5.49 -5.47
CA TYR A 159 7.77 -4.06 -5.77
C TYR A 159 6.41 -3.64 -6.33
N ALA A 160 5.84 -4.40 -7.26
CA ALA A 160 4.50 -4.15 -7.79
C ALA A 160 3.43 -4.22 -6.69
N ARG A 161 3.53 -5.19 -5.77
CA ARG A 161 2.60 -5.33 -4.65
C ARG A 161 2.68 -4.15 -3.69
N GLN A 162 3.90 -3.70 -3.36
CA GLN A 162 4.09 -2.55 -2.48
C GLN A 162 3.61 -1.25 -3.14
N TYR A 163 3.87 -1.08 -4.44
CA TYR A 163 3.35 0.03 -5.24
C TYR A 163 1.81 0.08 -5.22
N ASN A 164 1.15 -1.06 -5.43
CA ASN A 164 -0.31 -1.15 -5.41
C ASN A 164 -0.91 -0.88 -4.02
N ARG A 165 -0.20 -1.25 -2.93
CA ARG A 165 -0.64 -0.98 -1.56
C ARG A 165 -0.55 0.49 -1.15
N HIS A 166 0.48 1.21 -1.59
CA HIS A 166 0.73 2.58 -1.14
C HIS A 166 0.20 3.65 -2.10
N GLY A 167 -0.24 3.25 -3.30
CA GLY A 167 -0.90 4.15 -4.27
C GLY A 167 -0.03 5.33 -4.72
N ARG A 168 1.27 5.30 -4.39
CA ARG A 168 2.25 6.34 -4.67
C ARG A 168 3.57 5.66 -5.02
N ARG A 169 4.35 6.29 -5.92
CA ARG A 169 5.79 6.02 -6.03
C ARG A 169 6.42 6.54 -4.73
N THR A 170 6.43 5.75 -3.67
CA THR A 170 7.17 6.09 -2.47
C THR A 170 8.64 6.15 -2.87
N HIS A 171 9.20 7.36 -2.89
CA HIS A 171 10.65 7.51 -2.80
C HIS A 171 11.09 6.75 -1.54
N LEU A 172 12.17 5.97 -1.66
CA LEU A 172 12.80 5.26 -0.55
C LEU A 172 12.70 6.09 0.72
N GLU A 173 12.05 5.50 1.72
CA GLU A 173 11.84 6.12 3.02
C GLU A 173 13.18 6.73 3.49
N PRO A 174 13.20 7.97 4.02
CA PRO A 174 14.44 8.66 4.33
C PRO A 174 15.36 7.85 5.26
N ALA A 175 14.80 6.96 6.09
CA ALA A 175 15.54 6.00 6.89
C ALA A 175 16.32 4.97 6.03
N THR A 176 15.67 4.33 5.06
CA THR A 176 16.30 3.38 4.13
C THR A 176 17.32 4.08 3.22
N ARG A 177 17.04 5.32 2.81
CA ARG A 177 17.97 6.13 2.03
C ARG A 177 19.24 6.46 2.82
N ARG A 178 19.11 6.79 4.11
CA ARG A 178 20.27 7.00 5.01
C ARG A 178 21.07 5.73 5.22
N ALA A 179 20.39 4.59 5.40
CA ALA A 179 21.06 3.30 5.55
C ALA A 179 21.88 2.93 4.29
N LEU A 180 21.29 3.11 3.10
CA LEU A 180 21.99 2.86 1.83
C LEU A 180 23.15 3.83 1.58
N LEU A 181 22.99 5.12 1.92
CA LEU A 181 24.07 6.10 1.81
C LEU A 181 25.20 5.83 2.81
N ALA A 182 24.89 5.40 4.04
CA ALA A 182 25.90 5.01 5.03
C ALA A 182 26.69 3.77 4.55
N GLN A 183 26.01 2.79 3.97
CA GLN A 183 26.64 1.59 3.43
C GLN A 183 27.50 1.89 2.19
N ALA A 184 27.08 2.84 1.35
CA ALA A 184 27.86 3.31 0.21
C ALA A 184 29.07 4.18 0.63
N ALA A 185 28.97 4.94 1.73
CA ALA A 185 30.09 5.70 2.27
C ALA A 185 31.16 4.78 2.85
N SER A 186 30.77 3.67 3.49
CA SER A 186 31.73 2.70 4.06
C SER A 186 32.53 1.91 3.03
N THR A 187 32.06 1.82 1.78
CA THR A 187 32.76 1.09 0.70
C THR A 187 33.77 1.96 -0.06
N VAL A 188 33.71 3.30 0.09
CA VAL A 188 34.62 4.24 -0.61
C VAL A 188 35.89 4.53 0.21
N THR A 189 35.92 4.24 1.51
CA THR A 189 37.05 4.58 2.39
C THR A 189 38.21 3.57 2.43
N TRP A 190 38.33 2.66 1.46
CA TRP A 190 39.50 1.75 1.39
C TRP A 190 40.20 1.83 0.04
N ARG A 191 41.23 2.69 -0.03
CA ARG A 191 42.48 2.46 -0.75
C ARG A 191 43.57 3.38 -0.17
N PRO A 192 44.64 2.84 0.44
CA PRO A 192 45.90 3.58 0.62
C PRO A 192 46.61 3.81 -0.72
#